data_AF-A0AA40W1K3-F1
#
_entry.id   AF-A0AA40W1K3-F1
#
_cell.length_a   1.000
_cell.length_b   1.000
_cell.length_c   1.000
_cell.angle_alpha   90.00
_cell.angle_beta   90.00
_cell.angle_gamma   90.00
#
_symmetry.space_group_name_H-M   'P 1'
#
loop_
_entity.id
_entity.type
_entity.pdbx_description
1 polymer ?
#
loop_
_entity_poly.entity_id
_entity_poly.type
_entity_poly.pdbx_seq_one_letter_code
_entity_poly.pdbx_strand_id
1 'polypeptide(L)'
;MSNTDFMSRAQELRARNEALAASQPKLRARNLAQSLGVSEAEWVAAECSGLKATALHGTPQEIFRELGTLGPVMALTRNDWCVHERHGVYEDIQADGPVGLVLGPDIDLRVFFTAWKSAWAVEQDGRQSLQFFDGAGVAVHKVYRTDATDATAYDALVAKFAGEAQWPETQPYAPAADADRVEDGAQWREAWLGMQDTHEFFPLLRKFKVSRLAALAAAGEDLAQLVPADAVERMLESAAQSGLSIMCFVGNRGMIQIHTGPVQQLRRTGPWYNVLDPKFNLHLDTTAIASAWVVNKPTTDGWVTSLELYSATGDLIAQFFGERKPGKPELAQWRELMISLCSVPLAA
;
A
#
# COMPACT_ATOMS: atom_id res chain seq x y z
N MET A 1 19.93 -3.49 25.24
CA MET A 1 19.53 -2.14 25.70
C MET A 1 18.98 -2.26 27.12
N SER A 2 19.29 -1.35 28.04
CA SER A 2 18.69 -1.37 29.40
C SER A 2 17.32 -0.68 29.38
N ASN A 3 16.42 -1.03 30.31
CA ASN A 3 15.13 -0.36 30.46
C ASN A 3 15.29 1.16 30.69
N THR A 4 16.37 1.57 31.38
CA THR A 4 16.72 2.98 31.58
C THR A 4 17.02 3.73 30.27
N ASP A 5 17.71 3.09 29.30
CA ASP A 5 18.00 3.69 27.99
C ASP A 5 16.72 3.89 27.17
N PHE A 6 15.82 2.90 27.17
CA PHE A 6 14.51 3.01 26.52
C PHE A 6 13.71 4.21 27.05
N MET A 7 13.56 4.30 28.38
CA MET A 7 12.75 5.36 29.00
C MET A 7 13.33 6.75 28.77
N SER A 8 14.66 6.88 28.78
CA SER A 8 15.34 8.13 28.47
C SER A 8 15.05 8.58 27.03
N ARG A 9 15.20 7.68 26.05
CA ARG A 9 14.93 7.98 24.63
C ARG A 9 13.47 8.34 24.39
N ALA A 10 12.56 7.58 24.98
CA ALA A 10 11.12 7.83 24.87
C ALA A 10 10.75 9.20 25.44
N GLN A 11 11.28 9.55 26.61
CA GLN A 11 11.02 10.86 27.24
C GLN A 11 11.55 12.02 26.39
N GLU A 12 12.77 11.90 25.86
CA GLU A 12 13.36 12.93 24.99
C GLU A 12 12.53 13.12 23.72
N LEU A 13 12.13 12.02 23.06
CA LEU A 13 11.36 12.08 21.82
C LEU A 13 9.96 12.67 22.07
N ARG A 14 9.28 12.30 23.16
CA ARG A 14 7.99 12.90 23.53
C ARG A 14 8.09 14.40 23.69
N ALA A 15 9.10 14.90 24.42
CA ALA A 15 9.28 16.33 24.62
C ALA A 15 9.51 17.09 23.30
N ARG A 16 10.33 16.53 22.40
CA ARG A 16 10.56 17.10 21.06
C ARG A 16 9.27 17.11 20.22
N ASN A 17 8.49 16.02 20.30
CA ASN A 17 7.22 15.91 19.59
C ASN A 17 6.16 16.90 20.11
N GLU A 18 6.02 17.05 21.43
CA GLU A 18 5.09 18.02 22.03
C GLU A 18 5.39 19.45 21.58
N ALA A 19 6.66 19.84 21.58
CA ALA A 19 7.09 21.15 21.10
C ALA A 19 6.74 21.36 19.61
N LEU A 20 7.00 20.36 18.76
CA LEU A 20 6.68 20.44 17.34
C LEU A 20 5.16 20.50 17.10
N ALA A 21 4.39 19.61 17.75
CA ALA A 21 2.94 19.54 17.61
C ALA A 21 2.25 20.85 18.04
N ALA A 22 2.75 21.50 19.11
CA ALA A 22 2.27 22.82 19.53
C ALA A 22 2.53 23.90 18.48
N SER A 23 3.69 23.84 17.80
CA SER A 23 4.04 24.80 16.74
C SER A 23 3.34 24.53 15.39
N GLN A 24 2.93 23.28 15.13
CA GLN A 24 2.34 22.84 13.86
C GLN A 24 1.14 21.91 14.08
N PRO A 25 0.01 22.41 14.63
CA PRO A 25 -1.09 21.59 15.11
C PRO A 25 -1.87 20.84 14.02
N LYS A 26 -1.59 21.09 12.74
CA LYS A 26 -2.21 20.40 11.60
C LYS A 26 -1.44 19.16 11.15
N LEU A 27 -0.21 18.95 11.62
CA LEU A 27 0.57 17.77 11.25
C LEU A 27 0.01 16.52 11.91
N ARG A 28 -0.12 15.45 11.12
CA ARG A 28 -0.48 14.12 11.63
C ARG A 28 0.77 13.35 12.08
N ALA A 29 0.57 12.28 12.85
CA ALA A 29 1.63 11.46 13.47
C ALA A 29 2.83 11.17 12.55
N ARG A 30 2.59 10.64 11.34
CA ARG A 30 3.66 10.36 10.38
C ARG A 30 4.46 11.61 9.97
N ASN A 31 3.78 12.73 9.71
CA ASN A 31 4.45 13.95 9.28
C ASN A 31 5.24 14.56 10.44
N LEU A 32 4.75 14.45 11.68
CA LEU A 32 5.50 14.82 12.89
C LEU A 32 6.78 13.98 13.02
N ALA A 33 6.67 12.65 12.93
CA ALA A 33 7.82 11.75 12.98
C ALA A 33 8.87 12.11 11.91
N GLN A 34 8.43 12.33 10.67
CA GLN A 34 9.31 12.74 9.57
C GLN A 34 9.99 14.10 9.85
N SER A 35 9.25 15.11 10.33
CA SER A 35 9.82 16.42 10.68
C SER A 35 10.80 16.36 11.87
N LEU A 36 10.66 15.37 12.75
CA LEU A 36 11.59 15.11 13.85
C LEU A 36 12.81 14.27 13.43
N GLY A 37 12.82 13.76 12.19
CA GLY A 37 13.88 12.86 11.70
C GLY A 37 13.88 11.51 12.40
N VAL A 38 12.72 11.03 12.85
CA VAL A 38 12.56 9.70 13.46
C VAL A 38 11.57 8.85 12.66
N SER A 39 11.66 7.54 12.82
CA SER A 39 10.69 6.61 12.21
C SER A 39 9.34 6.64 12.92
N GLU A 40 8.29 6.17 12.25
CA GLU A 40 6.95 6.05 12.85
C GLU A 40 6.93 4.97 13.95
N ALA A 41 7.74 3.91 13.80
CA ALA A 41 7.92 2.89 14.84
C ALA A 41 8.52 3.48 16.13
N GLU A 42 9.57 4.31 16.04
CA GLU A 42 10.15 5.00 17.20
C GLU A 42 9.16 5.97 17.84
N TRP A 43 8.38 6.67 17.02
CA TRP A 43 7.34 7.58 17.48
C TRP A 43 6.25 6.86 18.29
N VAL A 44 5.83 5.67 17.84
CA VAL A 44 4.90 4.79 18.56
C VAL A 44 5.53 4.21 19.82
N ALA A 45 6.76 3.68 19.74
CA ALA A 45 7.47 3.13 20.90
C ALA A 45 7.68 4.18 22.00
N ALA A 46 7.86 5.45 21.62
CA ALA A 46 7.97 6.56 22.55
C ALA A 46 6.64 7.05 23.13
N GLU A 47 5.49 6.51 22.69
CA GLU A 47 4.16 6.96 23.15
C GLU A 47 3.92 8.46 22.92
N CYS A 48 4.32 8.95 21.75
CA CYS A 48 4.18 10.35 21.40
C CYS A 48 2.71 10.78 21.29
N SER A 49 2.43 12.04 21.64
CA SER A 49 1.08 12.64 21.60
C SER A 49 0.03 11.88 22.44
N GLY A 50 0.46 11.29 23.56
CA GLY A 50 -0.44 10.66 24.54
C GLY A 50 -1.07 9.34 24.08
N LEU A 51 -0.57 8.74 22.99
CA LEU A 51 -0.94 7.36 22.66
C LEU A 51 -0.40 6.39 23.71
N LYS A 52 -1.03 5.23 23.83
CA LYS A 52 -0.49 4.10 24.59
C LYS A 52 -0.06 3.01 23.63
N ALA A 53 1.10 2.40 23.86
CA ALA A 53 1.65 1.37 23.00
C ALA A 53 2.03 0.12 23.80
N THR A 54 1.55 -1.05 23.35
CA THR A 54 1.99 -2.36 23.84
C THR A 54 2.79 -3.04 22.74
N ALA A 55 4.05 -3.36 23.03
CA ALA A 55 4.90 -4.13 22.12
C ALA A 55 4.32 -5.55 21.96
N LEU A 56 4.16 -5.99 20.71
CA LEU A 56 3.71 -7.33 20.40
C LEU A 56 4.89 -8.17 19.93
N HIS A 57 5.15 -9.24 20.66
CA HIS A 57 6.22 -10.21 20.42
C HIS A 57 5.70 -11.40 19.62
N GLY A 58 6.62 -12.15 19.04
CA GLY A 58 6.31 -13.22 18.08
C GLY A 58 6.74 -12.83 16.68
N THR A 59 6.74 -13.82 15.78
CA THR A 59 6.98 -13.55 14.36
C THR A 59 5.82 -12.74 13.78
N PRO A 60 6.06 -11.83 12.82
CA PRO A 60 5.00 -11.11 12.11
C PRO A 60 3.88 -12.04 11.61
N GLN A 61 4.26 -13.22 11.12
CA GLN A 61 3.34 -14.25 10.65
C GLN A 61 2.42 -14.79 11.75
N GLU A 62 2.94 -15.06 12.95
CA GLU A 62 2.14 -15.56 14.08
C GLU A 62 1.06 -14.55 14.50
N ILE A 63 1.43 -13.28 14.60
CA ILE A 63 0.48 -12.21 14.95
C ILE A 63 -0.53 -12.01 13.81
N PHE A 64 -0.07 -12.01 12.55
CA PHE A 64 -0.90 -11.78 11.38
C PHE A 64 -1.97 -12.86 11.19
N ARG A 65 -1.67 -14.13 11.50
CA ARG A 65 -2.66 -15.22 11.45
C ARG A 65 -3.83 -15.04 12.42
N GLU A 66 -3.60 -14.40 13.56
CA GLU A 66 -4.63 -14.17 14.58
C GLU A 66 -5.62 -13.07 14.18
N LEU A 67 -5.31 -12.27 13.13
CA LEU A 67 -6.22 -11.24 12.63
C LEU A 67 -7.56 -11.81 12.16
N GLY A 68 -7.60 -13.08 11.73
CA GLY A 68 -8.83 -13.76 11.33
C GLY A 68 -9.84 -13.98 12.48
N THR A 69 -9.39 -13.85 13.73
CA THR A 69 -10.26 -13.99 14.92
C THR A 69 -11.04 -12.72 15.26
N LEU A 70 -10.66 -11.57 14.69
CA LEU A 70 -11.16 -10.26 15.11
C LEU A 70 -12.55 -9.93 14.55
N GLY A 71 -13.05 -10.69 13.57
CA GLY A 71 -14.25 -10.31 12.84
C GLY A 71 -14.04 -9.02 12.02
N PRO A 72 -15.09 -8.21 11.81
CA PRO A 72 -15.01 -6.98 11.01
C PRO A 72 -14.06 -5.94 11.59
N VAL A 73 -13.14 -5.45 10.77
CA VAL A 73 -12.13 -4.43 11.09
C VAL A 73 -11.95 -3.47 9.92
N MET A 74 -11.12 -2.43 10.09
CA MET A 74 -10.63 -1.59 9.01
C MET A 74 -9.12 -1.82 8.80
N ALA A 75 -8.77 -2.30 7.61
CA ALA A 75 -7.40 -2.51 7.16
C ALA A 75 -6.87 -1.26 6.46
N LEU A 76 -5.71 -0.75 6.88
CA LEU A 76 -5.06 0.42 6.31
C LEU A 76 -3.67 0.06 5.80
N THR A 77 -3.47 0.27 4.50
CA THR A 77 -2.15 0.21 3.85
C THR A 77 -1.93 1.52 3.10
N ARG A 78 -0.69 2.00 3.11
CA ARG A 78 -0.35 3.26 2.47
C ARG A 78 1.07 3.29 1.96
N ASN A 79 1.33 4.23 1.05
CA ASN A 79 2.64 4.81 0.82
C ASN A 79 2.61 6.31 1.17
N ASP A 80 3.52 7.08 0.59
CA ASP A 80 3.70 8.50 0.87
C ASP A 80 2.56 9.34 0.27
N TRP A 81 2.01 8.88 -0.85
CA TRP A 81 1.11 9.65 -1.71
C TRP A 81 -0.31 9.11 -1.74
N CYS A 82 -0.51 7.86 -1.33
CA CYS A 82 -1.80 7.21 -1.33
C CYS A 82 -2.06 6.42 -0.05
N VAL A 83 -3.26 6.60 0.52
CA VAL A 83 -3.79 5.83 1.65
C VAL A 83 -4.99 5.02 1.19
N HIS A 84 -4.98 3.72 1.49
CA HIS A 84 -6.02 2.77 1.15
C HIS A 84 -6.57 2.15 2.44
N GLU A 85 -7.86 2.38 2.69
CA GLU A 85 -8.59 1.88 3.84
C GLU A 85 -9.73 0.98 3.37
N ARG A 86 -9.77 -0.26 3.86
CA ARG A 86 -10.79 -1.25 3.48
C ARG A 86 -11.39 -1.89 4.73
N HIS A 87 -12.71 -1.84 4.83
CA HIS A 87 -13.45 -2.53 5.89
C HIS A 87 -13.77 -3.96 5.47
N GLY A 88 -13.60 -4.94 6.36
CA GLY A 88 -13.90 -6.33 6.07
C GLY A 88 -13.40 -7.27 7.17
N VAL A 89 -13.38 -8.57 6.86
CA VAL A 89 -12.86 -9.62 7.73
C VAL A 89 -11.60 -10.21 7.08
N TYR A 90 -10.61 -10.58 7.89
CA TYR A 90 -9.44 -11.30 7.39
C TYR A 90 -9.80 -12.79 7.22
N GLU A 91 -10.03 -13.19 5.98
CA GLU A 91 -10.41 -14.56 5.59
C GLU A 91 -9.31 -15.21 4.75
N ASP A 92 -9.22 -16.54 4.78
CA ASP A 92 -8.22 -17.32 4.01
C ASP A 92 -6.79 -16.76 4.12
N ILE A 93 -6.32 -16.59 5.36
CA ILE A 93 -4.98 -16.08 5.65
C ILE A 93 -3.96 -17.20 5.38
N GLN A 94 -3.08 -16.97 4.42
CA GLN A 94 -1.94 -17.82 4.11
C GLN A 94 -0.66 -17.07 4.49
N ALA A 95 0.00 -17.50 5.57
CA ALA A 95 1.12 -16.75 6.16
C ALA A 95 2.27 -17.64 6.65
N ASP A 96 2.46 -18.81 6.05
CA ASP A 96 3.54 -19.74 6.45
C ASP A 96 4.89 -19.42 5.81
N GLY A 97 4.88 -18.70 4.68
CA GLY A 97 6.07 -18.38 3.88
C GLY A 97 6.58 -16.95 4.05
N PRO A 98 7.65 -16.58 3.29
CA PRO A 98 8.12 -15.20 3.19
C PRO A 98 7.13 -14.29 2.44
N VAL A 99 6.25 -14.88 1.63
CA VAL A 99 5.13 -14.22 0.95
C VAL A 99 3.85 -14.79 1.54
N GLY A 100 2.92 -13.91 1.90
CA GLY A 100 1.60 -14.26 2.40
C GLY A 100 0.47 -13.68 1.55
N LEU A 101 -0.73 -14.24 1.73
CA LEU A 101 -1.96 -13.85 1.06
C LEU A 101 -3.10 -13.74 2.07
N VAL A 102 -4.04 -12.85 1.79
CA VAL A 102 -5.38 -12.86 2.38
C VAL A 102 -6.34 -12.76 1.21
N LEU A 103 -7.24 -13.74 1.07
CA LEU A 103 -8.13 -13.87 -0.08
C LEU A 103 -9.58 -13.79 0.37
N GLY A 104 -9.97 -12.62 0.88
CA GLY A 104 -11.36 -12.33 1.23
C GLY A 104 -12.11 -11.59 0.11
N PRO A 105 -13.45 -11.56 0.16
CA PRO A 105 -14.28 -10.74 -0.73
C PRO A 105 -14.16 -9.24 -0.45
N ASP A 106 -13.73 -8.87 0.75
CA ASP A 106 -13.50 -7.49 1.18
C ASP A 106 -12.00 -7.20 1.39
N ILE A 107 -11.31 -7.96 2.26
CA ILE A 107 -9.87 -7.80 2.52
C ILE A 107 -9.07 -8.71 1.58
N ASP A 108 -8.41 -8.11 0.59
CA ASP A 108 -7.52 -8.79 -0.36
C ASP A 108 -6.10 -8.18 -0.26
N LEU A 109 -5.13 -9.02 0.11
CA LEU A 109 -3.77 -8.59 0.46
C LEU A 109 -2.71 -9.47 -0.23
N ARG A 110 -1.59 -8.84 -0.59
CA ARG A 110 -0.31 -9.52 -0.86
C ARG A 110 0.69 -9.04 0.18
N VAL A 111 1.24 -9.98 0.95
CA VAL A 111 2.08 -9.70 2.12
C VAL A 111 3.52 -10.13 1.85
N PHE A 112 4.49 -9.29 2.19
CA PHE A 112 5.92 -9.58 2.05
C PHE A 112 6.60 -9.53 3.43
N PHE A 113 6.52 -10.64 4.18
CA PHE A 113 6.95 -10.70 5.58
C PHE A 113 8.44 -10.45 5.80
N THR A 114 9.28 -10.59 4.76
CA THR A 114 10.72 -10.31 4.83
C THR A 114 11.04 -8.86 5.20
N ALA A 115 10.11 -7.93 4.94
CA ALA A 115 10.28 -6.53 5.33
C ALA A 115 9.85 -6.25 6.78
N TRP A 116 8.99 -7.09 7.37
CA TRP A 116 8.30 -6.80 8.65
C TRP A 116 9.25 -7.01 9.83
N LYS A 117 9.30 -6.04 10.74
CA LYS A 117 10.27 -6.02 11.85
C LYS A 117 9.63 -5.89 13.23
N SER A 118 8.59 -5.09 13.38
CA SER A 118 7.93 -4.90 14.69
C SER A 118 6.42 -4.73 14.56
N ALA A 119 5.72 -5.05 15.64
CA ALA A 119 4.27 -4.95 15.76
C ALA A 119 3.89 -4.35 17.11
N TRP A 120 2.85 -3.52 17.13
CA TRP A 120 2.41 -2.78 18.31
C TRP A 120 0.89 -2.74 18.37
N ALA A 121 0.31 -2.96 19.55
CA ALA A 121 -1.07 -2.58 19.83
C ALA A 121 -1.06 -1.13 20.34
N VAL A 122 -1.84 -0.27 19.69
CA VAL A 122 -1.86 1.18 19.92
C VAL A 122 -3.26 1.64 20.27
N GLU A 123 -3.39 2.42 21.34
CA GLU A 123 -4.58 3.18 21.70
C GLU A 123 -4.29 4.67 21.55
N GLN A 124 -5.06 5.37 20.71
CA GLN A 124 -4.92 6.81 20.49
C GLN A 124 -6.30 7.41 20.22
N ASP A 125 -6.66 8.48 20.95
CA ASP A 125 -7.93 9.20 20.80
C ASP A 125 -9.17 8.28 20.83
N GLY A 126 -9.15 7.27 21.71
CA GLY A 126 -10.22 6.28 21.84
C GLY A 126 -10.26 5.21 20.73
N ARG A 127 -9.33 5.25 19.77
CA ARG A 127 -9.19 4.24 18.72
C ARG A 127 -8.11 3.24 19.09
N GLN A 128 -8.41 1.97 18.86
CA GLN A 128 -7.48 0.86 19.09
C GLN A 128 -7.06 0.23 17.76
N SER A 129 -5.78 -0.10 17.63
CA SER A 129 -5.22 -0.64 16.40
C SER A 129 -4.04 -1.57 16.64
N LEU A 130 -3.84 -2.52 15.73
CA LEU A 130 -2.58 -3.25 15.57
C LEU A 130 -1.79 -2.58 14.45
N GLN A 131 -0.53 -2.23 14.68
CA GLN A 131 0.32 -1.52 13.73
C GLN A 131 1.63 -2.26 13.50
N PHE A 132 1.95 -2.51 12.22
CA PHE A 132 3.12 -3.26 11.79
C PHE A 132 4.10 -2.35 11.05
N PHE A 133 5.39 -2.50 11.33
CA PHE A 133 6.45 -1.66 10.79
C PHE A 133 7.57 -2.48 10.16
N ASP A 134 8.22 -1.92 9.16
CA ASP A 134 9.35 -2.55 8.46
C ASP A 134 10.69 -2.32 9.18
N GLY A 135 11.77 -2.84 8.59
CA GLY A 135 13.14 -2.69 9.10
C GLY A 135 13.65 -1.25 9.17
N ALA A 136 13.02 -0.31 8.46
CA ALA A 136 13.32 1.12 8.55
C ALA A 136 12.38 1.86 9.53
N GLY A 137 11.48 1.13 10.20
CA GLY A 137 10.48 1.70 11.11
C GLY A 137 9.34 2.44 10.41
N VAL A 138 9.16 2.20 9.10
CA VAL A 138 8.04 2.76 8.32
C VAL A 138 6.82 1.86 8.47
N ALA A 139 5.63 2.46 8.59
CA ALA A 139 4.38 1.70 8.69
C ALA A 139 4.14 0.86 7.43
N VAL A 140 3.96 -0.45 7.64
CA VAL A 140 3.62 -1.42 6.60
C VAL A 140 2.11 -1.57 6.50
N HIS A 141 1.45 -1.82 7.63
CA HIS A 141 0.03 -2.14 7.69
C HIS A 141 -0.54 -1.79 9.05
N LYS A 142 -1.80 -1.38 9.09
CA LYS A 142 -2.55 -1.15 10.34
C LYS A 142 -3.92 -1.79 10.28
N VAL A 143 -4.37 -2.32 11.42
CA VAL A 143 -5.69 -2.91 11.59
C VAL A 143 -6.39 -2.16 12.70
N TYR A 144 -7.43 -1.41 12.36
CA TYR A 144 -8.21 -0.65 13.33
C TYR A 144 -9.45 -1.44 13.75
N ARG A 145 -9.72 -1.40 15.05
CA ARG A 145 -11.02 -1.82 15.57
C ARG A 145 -12.12 -0.91 15.02
N THR A 146 -13.28 -1.53 14.83
CA THR A 146 -14.56 -0.89 14.57
C THR A 146 -15.53 -1.32 15.66
N ASP A 147 -16.73 -0.73 15.68
CA ASP A 147 -17.80 -1.14 16.60
C ASP A 147 -18.23 -2.61 16.39
N ALA A 148 -17.96 -3.16 15.20
CA ALA A 148 -18.28 -4.54 14.85
C ALA A 148 -17.13 -5.53 15.11
N THR A 149 -15.95 -5.06 15.54
CA THR A 149 -14.82 -5.94 15.87
C THR A 149 -15.10 -6.72 17.14
N ASP A 150 -14.72 -8.00 17.19
CA ASP A 150 -14.74 -8.80 18.41
C ASP A 150 -13.70 -8.25 19.39
N ALA A 151 -14.19 -7.47 20.36
CA ALA A 151 -13.38 -6.84 21.39
C ALA A 151 -12.65 -7.88 22.26
N THR A 152 -13.30 -9.02 22.55
CA THR A 152 -12.72 -10.06 23.40
C THR A 152 -11.59 -10.79 22.67
N ALA A 153 -11.77 -11.08 21.39
CA ALA A 153 -10.71 -11.65 20.55
C ALA A 153 -9.52 -10.70 20.40
N TYR A 154 -9.78 -9.39 20.22
CA TYR A 154 -8.73 -8.38 20.17
C TYR A 154 -7.92 -8.34 21.47
N ASP A 155 -8.59 -8.24 22.62
CA ASP A 155 -7.93 -8.17 23.92
C ASP A 155 -7.12 -9.44 24.20
N ALA A 156 -7.64 -10.61 23.81
CA ALA A 156 -6.94 -11.89 23.92
C ALA A 156 -5.69 -11.96 23.02
N LEU A 157 -5.78 -11.46 21.77
CA LEU A 157 -4.64 -11.36 20.86
C LEU A 157 -3.55 -10.47 21.45
N VAL A 158 -3.91 -9.26 21.91
CA VAL A 158 -2.96 -8.34 22.52
C VAL A 158 -2.31 -8.97 23.76
N ALA A 159 -3.10 -9.55 24.66
CA ALA A 159 -2.58 -10.20 25.86
C ALA A 159 -1.64 -11.38 25.54
N LYS A 160 -1.94 -12.15 24.49
CA LYS A 160 -1.13 -13.31 24.06
C LYS A 160 0.27 -12.89 23.60
N PHE A 161 0.38 -11.77 22.90
CA PHE A 161 1.66 -11.32 22.32
C PHE A 161 2.32 -10.17 23.07
N ALA A 162 1.67 -9.59 24.08
CA ALA A 162 2.25 -8.52 24.88
C ALA A 162 3.58 -8.94 25.53
N GLY A 163 4.56 -8.03 25.52
CA GLY A 163 5.81 -8.23 26.22
C GLY A 163 6.57 -6.92 26.43
N GLU A 164 7.78 -7.02 27.01
CA GLU A 164 8.60 -5.86 27.31
C GLU A 164 8.99 -5.11 26.03
N ALA A 165 8.80 -3.78 26.01
CA ALA A 165 9.13 -2.97 24.86
C ALA A 165 10.66 -2.86 24.69
N GLN A 166 11.11 -2.97 23.45
CA GLN A 166 12.48 -2.68 23.04
C GLN A 166 12.46 -1.51 22.07
N TRP A 167 13.49 -0.65 22.14
CA TRP A 167 13.57 0.48 21.23
C TRP A 167 13.71 -0.04 19.79
N PRO A 168 12.93 0.46 18.83
CA PRO A 168 13.06 0.03 17.44
C PRO A 168 14.47 0.29 16.90
N GLU A 169 15.14 -0.77 16.45
CA GLU A 169 16.43 -0.67 15.75
C GLU A 169 16.16 -0.52 14.25
N THR A 170 16.03 0.72 13.79
CA THR A 170 15.70 1.02 12.39
C THR A 170 16.94 1.17 11.53
N GLN A 171 16.89 0.61 10.32
CA GLN A 171 17.92 0.78 9.30
C GLN A 171 17.28 1.27 7.99
N PRO A 172 17.70 2.43 7.46
CA PRO A 172 17.25 2.88 6.16
C PRO A 172 17.57 1.85 5.07
N TYR A 173 16.64 1.64 4.14
CA TYR A 173 16.90 0.79 2.99
C TYR A 173 17.85 1.49 2.01
N ALA A 174 18.76 0.72 1.43
CA ALA A 174 19.56 1.20 0.32
C ALA A 174 18.63 1.58 -0.86
N PRO A 175 18.93 2.67 -1.57
CA PRO A 175 18.23 3.01 -2.81
C PRO A 175 18.28 1.83 -3.79
N ALA A 176 17.22 1.69 -4.61
CA ALA A 176 17.24 0.71 -5.69
C ALA A 176 18.41 1.00 -6.63
N ALA A 177 19.14 -0.04 -7.01
CA ALA A 177 20.28 0.03 -7.94
C ALA A 177 19.88 -0.34 -9.37
N ASP A 178 18.58 -0.38 -9.66
CA ASP A 178 18.05 -0.74 -10.97
C ASP A 178 18.36 0.38 -11.98
N ALA A 179 18.72 -0.02 -13.20
CA ALA A 179 19.04 0.93 -14.26
C ALA A 179 17.82 1.76 -14.67
N ASP A 180 18.05 3.03 -14.99
CA ASP A 180 17.05 3.98 -15.49
C ASP A 180 16.83 3.87 -17.01
N ARG A 181 17.51 2.93 -17.66
CA ARG A 181 17.40 2.67 -19.09
C ARG A 181 17.51 1.18 -19.41
N VAL A 182 16.71 0.72 -20.36
CA VAL A 182 16.85 -0.59 -20.99
C VAL A 182 17.92 -0.51 -22.09
N GLU A 183 18.94 -1.38 -22.02
CA GLU A 183 20.02 -1.44 -23.02
C GLU A 183 19.54 -2.02 -24.35
N ASP A 184 18.84 -3.16 -24.30
CA ASP A 184 18.29 -3.85 -25.47
C ASP A 184 16.75 -3.79 -25.45
N GLY A 185 16.21 -2.73 -26.06
CA GLY A 185 14.77 -2.53 -26.16
C GLY A 185 14.05 -3.60 -26.98
N ALA A 186 14.72 -4.22 -27.96
CA ALA A 186 14.12 -5.27 -28.78
C ALA A 186 13.95 -6.57 -27.96
N GLN A 187 14.99 -6.97 -27.24
CA GLN A 187 14.94 -8.12 -26.34
C GLN A 187 13.95 -7.89 -25.19
N TRP A 188 13.90 -6.67 -24.64
CA TRP A 188 12.92 -6.32 -23.62
C TRP A 188 11.49 -6.48 -24.12
N ARG A 189 11.19 -5.92 -25.29
CA ARG A 189 9.86 -6.02 -25.90
C ARG A 189 9.49 -7.46 -26.24
N GLU A 190 10.41 -8.25 -26.79
CA GLU A 190 10.21 -9.68 -27.04
C GLU A 190 9.83 -10.41 -25.74
N ALA A 191 10.56 -10.16 -24.66
CA ALA A 191 10.30 -10.80 -23.38
C ALA A 191 8.98 -10.32 -22.73
N TRP A 192 8.60 -9.06 -22.90
CA TRP A 192 7.29 -8.54 -22.49
C TRP A 192 6.15 -9.25 -23.22
N LEU A 193 6.27 -9.37 -24.55
CA LEU A 193 5.26 -10.03 -25.39
C LEU A 193 5.15 -11.53 -25.11
N GLY A 194 6.20 -12.14 -24.58
CA GLY A 194 6.22 -13.54 -24.15
C GLY A 194 5.58 -13.80 -22.78
N MET A 195 5.14 -12.77 -22.05
CA MET A 195 4.52 -12.97 -20.73
C MET A 195 3.19 -13.73 -20.86
N GLN A 196 2.95 -14.62 -19.90
CA GLN A 196 1.74 -15.43 -19.80
C GLN A 196 0.88 -15.06 -18.58
N ASP A 197 1.46 -14.31 -17.63
CA ASP A 197 0.76 -13.82 -16.46
C ASP A 197 1.34 -12.47 -16.01
N THR A 198 0.50 -11.58 -15.49
CA THR A 198 0.93 -10.25 -15.04
C THR A 198 1.99 -10.27 -13.93
N HIS A 199 2.04 -11.33 -13.12
CA HIS A 199 3.01 -11.51 -12.05
C HIS A 199 4.42 -11.84 -12.58
N GLU A 200 4.56 -12.24 -13.86
CA GLU A 200 5.87 -12.45 -14.50
C GLU A 200 6.63 -11.14 -14.74
N PHE A 201 5.91 -10.01 -14.75
CA PHE A 201 6.51 -8.69 -14.98
C PHE A 201 7.59 -8.35 -13.96
N PHE A 202 7.40 -8.68 -12.68
CA PHE A 202 8.37 -8.37 -11.63
C PHE A 202 9.66 -9.22 -11.71
N PRO A 203 9.59 -10.55 -11.88
CA PRO A 203 10.75 -11.35 -12.27
C PRO A 203 11.44 -10.84 -13.55
N LEU A 204 10.68 -10.35 -14.51
CA LEU A 204 11.22 -9.81 -15.76
C LEU A 204 12.04 -8.53 -15.52
N LEU A 205 11.54 -7.58 -14.73
CA LEU A 205 12.31 -6.40 -14.32
C LEU A 205 13.64 -6.78 -13.66
N ARG A 206 13.63 -7.77 -12.75
CA ARG A 206 14.84 -8.28 -12.09
C ARG A 206 15.83 -8.91 -13.06
N LYS A 207 15.35 -9.65 -14.06
CA LYS A 207 16.18 -10.27 -15.10
C LYS A 207 16.94 -9.21 -15.90
N PHE A 208 16.26 -8.13 -16.27
CA PHE A 208 16.86 -7.02 -17.01
C PHE A 208 17.58 -5.99 -16.12
N LYS A 209 17.37 -6.05 -14.79
CA LYS A 209 17.93 -5.12 -13.78
C LYS A 209 17.58 -3.66 -14.07
N VAL A 210 16.36 -3.43 -14.52
CA VAL A 210 15.85 -2.12 -14.91
C VAL A 210 14.71 -1.69 -14.00
N SER A 211 14.64 -0.40 -13.74
CA SER A 211 13.53 0.19 -13.04
C SER A 211 12.24 0.00 -13.83
N ARG A 212 11.11 0.02 -13.12
CA ARG A 212 9.80 -0.14 -13.75
C ARG A 212 9.55 0.95 -14.81
N LEU A 213 9.85 2.21 -14.51
CA LEU A 213 9.68 3.32 -15.45
C LEU A 213 10.57 3.18 -16.69
N ALA A 214 11.83 2.75 -16.53
CA ALA A 214 12.71 2.47 -17.68
C ALA A 214 12.12 1.38 -18.59
N ALA A 215 11.60 0.32 -17.97
CA ALA A 215 10.92 -0.77 -18.65
C ALA A 215 9.65 -0.31 -19.40
N LEU A 216 8.81 0.54 -18.79
CA LEU A 216 7.63 1.10 -19.46
C LEU A 216 8.04 1.95 -20.66
N ALA A 217 8.99 2.86 -20.48
CA ALA A 217 9.47 3.74 -21.55
C ALA A 217 10.06 2.98 -22.74
N ALA A 218 10.63 1.79 -22.51
CA ALA A 218 11.24 0.95 -23.55
C ALA A 218 10.26 -0.06 -24.19
N ALA A 219 9.04 -0.23 -23.68
CA ALA A 219 8.13 -1.28 -24.14
C ALA A 219 7.55 -0.99 -25.54
N GLY A 220 7.41 0.28 -25.91
CA GLY A 220 6.70 0.74 -27.10
C GLY A 220 5.27 1.20 -26.79
N GLU A 221 4.77 2.17 -27.56
CA GLU A 221 3.51 2.89 -27.26
C GLU A 221 2.26 2.00 -27.35
N ASP A 222 2.29 0.88 -28.06
CA ASP A 222 1.17 -0.07 -28.05
C ASP A 222 1.10 -0.91 -26.75
N LEU A 223 2.18 -0.94 -25.96
CA LEU A 223 2.30 -1.68 -24.70
C LEU A 223 2.33 -0.79 -23.46
N ALA A 224 2.91 0.40 -23.54
CA ALA A 224 2.93 1.35 -22.44
C ALA A 224 2.93 2.79 -22.98
N GLN A 225 1.95 3.59 -22.56
CA GLN A 225 1.82 4.99 -22.96
C GLN A 225 1.81 5.89 -21.75
N LEU A 226 2.60 6.96 -21.81
CA LEU A 226 2.46 8.07 -20.91
C LEU A 226 1.13 8.78 -21.22
N VAL A 227 0.32 8.96 -20.20
CA VAL A 227 -0.95 9.68 -20.28
C VAL A 227 -0.92 10.90 -19.33
N PRO A 228 -1.78 11.91 -19.56
CA PRO A 228 -1.91 13.03 -18.63
C PRO A 228 -2.16 12.58 -17.18
N ALA A 229 -1.59 13.29 -16.20
CA ALA A 229 -1.70 12.91 -14.78
C ALA A 229 -3.14 12.93 -14.26
N ASP A 230 -4.01 13.77 -14.83
CA ASP A 230 -5.44 13.84 -14.53
C ASP A 230 -6.25 12.64 -15.07
N ALA A 231 -5.61 11.73 -15.82
CA ALA A 231 -6.24 10.50 -16.31
C ALA A 231 -6.80 9.63 -15.17
N VAL A 232 -6.21 9.67 -13.97
CA VAL A 232 -6.76 8.94 -12.80
C VAL A 232 -8.11 9.49 -12.37
N GLU A 233 -8.28 10.82 -12.37
CA GLU A 233 -9.55 11.44 -11.96
C GLU A 233 -10.62 11.13 -12.98
N ARG A 234 -10.31 11.29 -14.28
CA ARG A 234 -11.19 10.90 -15.38
C ARG A 234 -11.61 9.43 -15.30
N MET A 235 -10.67 8.54 -14.99
CA MET A 235 -10.94 7.11 -14.84
C MET A 235 -11.88 6.84 -13.66
N LEU A 236 -11.60 7.42 -12.48
CA LEU A 236 -12.44 7.26 -11.29
C LEU A 236 -13.85 7.83 -11.52
N GLU A 237 -13.97 9.00 -12.14
CA GLU A 237 -15.25 9.63 -12.46
C GLU A 237 -16.06 8.79 -13.44
N SER A 238 -15.42 8.27 -14.49
CA SER A 238 -16.07 7.37 -15.45
C SER A 238 -16.51 6.07 -14.78
N ALA A 239 -15.68 5.49 -13.92
CA ALA A 239 -16.03 4.28 -13.18
C ALA A 239 -17.21 4.51 -12.23
N ALA A 240 -17.22 5.63 -11.51
CA ALA A 240 -18.33 5.99 -10.62
C ALA A 240 -19.63 6.27 -11.36
N GLN A 241 -19.59 6.96 -12.50
CA GLN A 241 -20.77 7.28 -13.32
C GLN A 241 -21.40 6.03 -13.95
N SER A 242 -20.57 5.09 -14.40
CA SER A 242 -21.02 3.86 -15.06
C SER A 242 -21.33 2.71 -14.10
N GLY A 243 -20.85 2.79 -12.85
CA GLY A 243 -20.84 1.67 -11.93
C GLY A 243 -19.84 0.57 -12.32
N LEU A 244 -18.86 0.88 -13.18
CA LEU A 244 -17.83 -0.06 -13.59
C LEU A 244 -17.02 -0.51 -12.37
N SER A 245 -16.95 -1.83 -12.18
CA SER A 245 -16.15 -2.42 -11.11
C SER A 245 -14.67 -2.38 -11.47
N ILE A 246 -13.86 -1.85 -10.55
CA ILE A 246 -12.41 -1.70 -10.71
C ILE A 246 -11.68 -2.49 -9.62
N MET A 247 -10.38 -2.66 -9.82
CA MET A 247 -9.45 -3.02 -8.77
C MET A 247 -8.50 -1.85 -8.51
N CYS A 248 -8.24 -1.53 -7.26
CA CYS A 248 -7.28 -0.49 -6.85
C CYS A 248 -6.22 -1.10 -5.94
N PHE A 249 -4.97 -1.06 -6.39
CA PHE A 249 -3.81 -1.59 -5.70
C PHE A 249 -2.99 -0.44 -5.14
N VAL A 250 -2.80 -0.43 -3.82
CA VAL A 250 -1.91 0.51 -3.12
C VAL A 250 -1.01 -0.30 -2.21
N GLY A 251 0.29 -0.03 -2.27
CA GLY A 251 1.26 -0.80 -1.52
C GLY A 251 2.48 -0.02 -1.10
N ASN A 252 3.28 -0.70 -0.28
CA ASN A 252 4.60 -0.32 0.17
C ASN A 252 5.50 -1.57 0.14
N ARG A 253 6.69 -1.48 0.72
CA ARG A 253 7.69 -2.56 0.69
C ARG A 253 7.21 -3.88 1.30
N GLY A 254 6.30 -3.84 2.27
CA GLY A 254 5.85 -5.00 3.04
C GLY A 254 4.44 -5.49 2.71
N MET A 255 3.64 -4.72 1.98
CA MET A 255 2.22 -5.00 1.77
C MET A 255 1.70 -4.36 0.47
N ILE A 256 0.80 -5.07 -0.23
CA ILE A 256 -0.10 -4.49 -1.22
C ILE A 256 -1.53 -4.80 -0.77
N GLN A 257 -2.36 -3.77 -0.70
CA GLN A 257 -3.78 -3.87 -0.39
C GLN A 257 -4.62 -3.58 -1.63
N ILE A 258 -5.64 -4.39 -1.82
CA ILE A 258 -6.44 -4.42 -3.04
C ILE A 258 -7.89 -4.16 -2.67
N HIS A 259 -8.48 -3.16 -3.31
CA HIS A 259 -9.94 -3.04 -3.37
C HIS A 259 -10.41 -3.66 -4.68
N THR A 260 -11.50 -4.41 -4.65
CA THR A 260 -12.24 -4.85 -5.83
C THR A 260 -13.70 -4.46 -5.67
N GLY A 261 -14.26 -3.77 -6.65
CA GLY A 261 -15.64 -3.30 -6.63
C GLY A 261 -15.83 -1.95 -7.31
N PRO A 262 -17.08 -1.51 -7.48
CA PRO A 262 -17.37 -0.15 -7.93
C PRO A 262 -16.89 0.88 -6.89
N VAL A 263 -16.72 2.12 -7.36
CA VAL A 263 -16.51 3.31 -6.52
C VAL A 263 -17.63 4.31 -6.76
N GLN A 264 -18.04 5.10 -5.76
CA GLN A 264 -19.18 6.02 -5.93
C GLN A 264 -18.92 7.43 -5.41
N GLN A 265 -18.50 7.58 -4.16
CA GLN A 265 -18.42 8.86 -3.49
C GLN A 265 -17.07 9.54 -3.72
N LEU A 266 -16.94 10.22 -4.86
CA LEU A 266 -15.73 10.95 -5.20
C LEU A 266 -15.73 12.37 -4.62
N ARG A 267 -14.59 12.80 -4.06
CA ARG A 267 -14.45 14.16 -3.51
C ARG A 267 -13.01 14.67 -3.60
N ARG A 268 -12.82 15.89 -4.11
CA ARG A 268 -11.55 16.63 -3.95
C ARG A 268 -11.53 17.42 -2.64
N THR A 269 -10.41 17.40 -1.94
CA THR A 269 -10.13 18.26 -0.76
C THR A 269 -8.67 18.68 -0.77
N GLY A 270 -8.40 19.90 -1.25
CA GLY A 270 -7.04 20.38 -1.47
C GLY A 270 -6.31 19.51 -2.51
N PRO A 271 -5.09 19.02 -2.23
CA PRO A 271 -4.34 18.16 -3.15
C PRO A 271 -4.92 16.73 -3.25
N TRP A 272 -5.79 16.34 -2.32
CA TRP A 272 -6.31 14.97 -2.22
C TRP A 272 -7.54 14.77 -3.10
N TYR A 273 -7.51 13.74 -3.93
CA TYR A 273 -8.68 13.16 -4.59
C TYR A 273 -9.08 11.89 -3.84
N ASN A 274 -10.36 11.80 -3.46
CA ASN A 274 -10.81 10.80 -2.49
C ASN A 274 -11.93 9.94 -3.05
N VAL A 275 -11.90 8.65 -2.70
CA VAL A 275 -13.08 7.77 -2.66
C VAL A 275 -13.49 7.68 -1.20
N LEU A 276 -14.76 7.94 -0.89
CA LEU A 276 -15.31 7.96 0.48
C LEU A 276 -16.51 7.00 0.60
N ASP A 277 -16.36 5.77 0.09
CA ASP A 277 -17.41 4.78 0.12
C ASP A 277 -17.51 4.10 1.50
N PRO A 278 -18.67 3.56 1.89
CA PRO A 278 -18.87 3.00 3.24
C PRO A 278 -17.85 1.92 3.64
N LYS A 279 -17.37 1.14 2.67
CA LYS A 279 -16.44 0.04 2.90
C LYS A 279 -15.03 0.27 2.36
N PHE A 280 -14.82 1.30 1.52
CA PHE A 280 -13.54 1.58 0.87
C PHE A 280 -13.28 3.09 0.85
N ASN A 281 -12.18 3.50 1.46
CA ASN A 281 -11.71 4.89 1.40
C ASN A 281 -10.33 4.91 0.73
N LEU A 282 -10.18 5.84 -0.20
CA LEU A 282 -8.92 6.10 -0.90
C LEU A 282 -8.60 7.58 -0.72
N HIS A 283 -7.38 7.90 -0.33
CA HIS A 283 -6.89 9.28 -0.30
C HIS A 283 -5.64 9.36 -1.17
N LEU A 284 -5.78 9.94 -2.36
CA LEU A 284 -4.71 10.06 -3.35
C LEU A 284 -4.28 11.52 -3.49
N ASP A 285 -3.02 11.82 -3.19
CA ASP A 285 -2.41 13.12 -3.51
C ASP A 285 -2.07 13.15 -5.00
N THR A 286 -2.95 13.73 -5.80
CA THR A 286 -2.74 13.78 -7.26
C THR A 286 -1.69 14.80 -7.66
N THR A 287 -1.33 15.74 -6.77
CA THR A 287 -0.30 16.74 -7.06
C THR A 287 1.10 16.15 -7.02
N ALA A 288 1.25 14.96 -6.42
CA ALA A 288 2.50 14.22 -6.37
C ALA A 288 2.71 13.25 -7.55
N ILE A 289 1.73 13.12 -8.46
CA ILE A 289 1.85 12.27 -9.64
C ILE A 289 2.79 12.95 -10.64
N ALA A 290 4.00 12.40 -10.79
CA ALA A 290 4.96 12.88 -11.77
C ALA A 290 4.72 12.28 -13.16
N SER A 291 4.23 11.03 -13.23
CA SER A 291 3.79 10.42 -14.47
C SER A 291 2.68 9.41 -14.25
N ALA A 292 1.79 9.29 -15.23
CA ALA A 292 0.73 8.30 -15.27
C ALA A 292 0.88 7.49 -16.57
N TRP A 293 0.70 6.18 -16.48
CA TRP A 293 0.92 5.28 -17.61
C TRP A 293 -0.26 4.34 -17.79
N VAL A 294 -0.77 4.23 -19.03
CA VAL A 294 -1.58 3.08 -19.41
C VAL A 294 -0.63 1.98 -19.87
N VAL A 295 -0.73 0.81 -19.25
CA VAL A 295 0.18 -0.32 -19.45
C VAL A 295 -0.62 -1.56 -19.83
N ASN A 296 -0.23 -2.24 -20.89
CA ASN A 296 -0.91 -3.37 -21.50
C ASN A 296 0.02 -4.59 -21.46
N LYS A 297 -0.39 -5.65 -20.76
CA LYS A 297 0.41 -6.86 -20.54
C LYS A 297 -0.33 -8.09 -21.09
N PRO A 298 0.33 -8.94 -21.90
CA PRO A 298 -0.30 -10.17 -22.37
C PRO A 298 -0.40 -11.17 -21.22
N THR A 299 -1.45 -11.99 -21.25
CA THR A 299 -1.63 -13.15 -20.37
C THR A 299 -2.26 -14.30 -21.16
N THR A 300 -2.33 -15.50 -20.58
CA THR A 300 -3.07 -16.62 -21.17
C THR A 300 -4.57 -16.35 -21.28
N ASP A 301 -5.11 -15.44 -20.48
CA ASP A 301 -6.52 -15.07 -20.46
C ASP A 301 -6.84 -13.90 -21.41
N GLY A 302 -5.85 -13.43 -22.18
CA GLY A 302 -5.91 -12.23 -23.01
C GLY A 302 -5.13 -11.07 -22.40
N TRP A 303 -5.31 -9.87 -22.96
CA TRP A 303 -4.60 -8.69 -22.48
C TRP A 303 -5.19 -8.14 -21.19
N VAL A 304 -4.30 -7.64 -20.34
CA VAL A 304 -4.66 -6.93 -19.11
C VAL A 304 -4.08 -5.52 -19.18
N THR A 305 -4.96 -4.54 -19.15
CA THR A 305 -4.65 -3.12 -19.13
C THR A 305 -4.71 -2.57 -17.71
N SER A 306 -3.81 -1.65 -17.40
CA SER A 306 -3.75 -0.97 -16.11
C SER A 306 -3.40 0.50 -16.26
N LEU A 307 -3.97 1.33 -15.39
CA LEU A 307 -3.48 2.70 -15.16
C LEU A 307 -2.53 2.68 -13.96
N GLU A 308 -1.28 3.08 -14.16
CA GLU A 308 -0.22 3.07 -13.14
C GLU A 308 0.28 4.50 -12.88
N LEU A 309 0.38 4.88 -11.60
CA LEU A 309 0.75 6.23 -11.18
C LEU A 309 2.12 6.23 -10.48
N TYR A 310 2.98 7.17 -10.83
CA TYR A 310 4.35 7.23 -10.33
C TYR A 310 4.69 8.59 -9.74
N SER A 311 5.43 8.57 -8.64
CA SER A 311 6.00 9.75 -8.02
C SER A 311 7.23 10.26 -8.78
N ALA A 312 7.74 11.43 -8.39
CA ALA A 312 8.98 11.99 -8.95
C ALA A 312 10.22 11.13 -8.67
N THR A 313 10.18 10.27 -7.65
CA THR A 313 11.26 9.32 -7.32
C THR A 313 11.14 8.01 -8.09
N GLY A 314 10.11 7.85 -8.92
CA GLY A 314 9.83 6.63 -9.68
C GLY A 314 9.13 5.54 -8.87
N ASP A 315 8.71 5.85 -7.64
CA ASP A 315 7.94 4.94 -6.82
C ASP A 315 6.50 4.84 -7.31
N LEU A 316 5.95 3.64 -7.25
CA LEU A 316 4.57 3.38 -7.63
C LEU A 316 3.61 3.90 -6.54
N ILE A 317 2.75 4.85 -6.90
CA ILE A 317 1.74 5.44 -6.03
C ILE A 317 0.53 4.51 -5.91
N ALA A 318 -0.05 4.13 -7.05
CA ALA A 318 -1.22 3.25 -7.13
C ALA A 318 -1.31 2.61 -8.52
N GLN A 319 -2.02 1.48 -8.61
CA GLN A 319 -2.42 0.88 -9.88
C GLN A 319 -3.91 0.61 -9.90
N PHE A 320 -4.52 0.76 -11.07
CA PHE A 320 -5.92 0.48 -11.31
C PHE A 320 -6.09 -0.52 -12.46
N PHE A 321 -7.04 -1.44 -12.30
CA PHE A 321 -7.44 -2.45 -13.27
C PHE A 321 -8.97 -2.52 -13.32
N GLY A 322 -9.54 -3.14 -14.35
CA GLY A 322 -10.92 -3.60 -14.29
C GLY A 322 -11.03 -4.83 -13.38
N GLU A 323 -12.15 -5.00 -12.68
CA GLU A 323 -12.38 -6.25 -11.92
C GLU A 323 -12.23 -7.46 -12.84
N ARG A 324 -11.40 -8.42 -12.43
CA ARG A 324 -11.30 -9.72 -13.10
C ARG A 324 -11.13 -10.85 -12.10
N LYS A 325 -11.55 -12.04 -12.53
CA LYS A 325 -11.26 -13.30 -11.83
C LYS A 325 -10.21 -14.08 -12.63
N PRO A 326 -9.38 -14.93 -11.99
CA PRO A 326 -8.46 -15.81 -12.72
C PRO A 326 -9.21 -16.64 -13.78
N GLY A 327 -8.60 -16.82 -14.96
CA GLY A 327 -9.22 -17.54 -16.08
C GLY A 327 -10.22 -16.72 -16.89
N LYS A 328 -10.31 -15.40 -16.66
CA LYS A 328 -11.22 -14.51 -17.41
C LYS A 328 -10.45 -13.32 -17.99
N PRO A 329 -10.80 -12.89 -19.22
CA PRO A 329 -10.27 -11.65 -19.78
C PRO A 329 -10.71 -10.44 -18.96
N GLU A 330 -10.03 -9.31 -19.18
CA GLU A 330 -10.45 -8.03 -18.59
C GLU A 330 -11.84 -7.59 -19.07
N LEU A 331 -12.50 -6.73 -18.30
CA LEU A 331 -13.79 -6.17 -18.68
C LEU A 331 -13.65 -5.33 -19.95
N ALA A 332 -14.49 -5.59 -20.95
CA ALA A 332 -14.47 -4.81 -22.21
C ALA A 332 -14.63 -3.31 -21.96
N GLN A 333 -15.54 -2.92 -21.04
CA GLN A 333 -15.75 -1.51 -20.65
C GLN A 333 -14.51 -0.89 -19.99
N TRP A 334 -13.73 -1.68 -19.23
CA TRP A 334 -12.46 -1.21 -18.68
C TRP A 334 -11.43 -0.97 -19.79
N ARG A 335 -11.31 -1.91 -20.74
CA ARG A 335 -10.42 -1.76 -21.89
C ARG A 335 -10.78 -0.54 -22.74
N GLU A 336 -12.07 -0.33 -23.02
CA GLU A 336 -12.57 0.86 -23.73
C GLU A 336 -12.22 2.14 -22.99
N LEU A 337 -12.39 2.18 -21.67
CA LEU A 337 -12.00 3.32 -20.84
C LEU A 337 -10.49 3.57 -20.95
N MET A 338 -9.64 2.56 -20.82
CA MET A 338 -8.18 2.72 -20.97
C MET A 338 -7.78 3.20 -22.36
N ILE A 339 -8.38 2.64 -23.43
CA ILE A 339 -8.14 3.10 -24.81
C ILE A 339 -8.52 4.57 -24.97
N SER A 340 -9.61 5.03 -24.32
CA SER A 340 -10.03 6.45 -24.37
C SER A 340 -9.03 7.42 -23.71
N LEU A 341 -8.09 6.91 -22.92
CA LEU A 341 -7.00 7.69 -22.32
C LEU A 341 -5.75 7.73 -23.22
N CYS A 342 -5.64 6.84 -24.20
CA CYS A 342 -4.49 6.65 -25.06
C CYS A 342 -4.61 7.43 -26.38
N SER A 343 -3.47 7.85 -26.93
CA SER A 343 -3.39 8.47 -28.27
C SER A 343 -3.04 7.47 -29.37
N VAL A 344 -2.39 6.37 -29.00
CA VAL A 344 -1.99 5.27 -29.89
C VAL A 344 -2.84 4.03 -29.59
N PRO A 345 -3.27 3.25 -30.59
CA PRO A 345 -3.95 1.98 -30.32
C PRO A 345 -3.09 1.02 -29.49
N LEU A 346 -3.69 0.40 -28.48
CA LEU A 346 -3.05 -0.64 -27.67
C LEU A 346 -2.96 -1.97 -28.44
N ALA A 347 -1.94 -2.78 -28.13
CA ALA A 347 -1.82 -4.14 -28.64
C ALA A 347 -3.02 -5.02 -28.23
N ALA A 348 -3.41 -5.94 -29.13
CA ALA A 348 -4.78 -6.44 -29.34
C ALA A 348 -5.31 -7.48 -28.35
#